data_AF-A0A4Y7RK86-F1
#
_entry.id   AF-A0A4Y7RK86-F1
#
_cell.length_a   1.000
_cell.length_b   1.000
_cell.length_c   1.000
_cell.angle_alpha   90.00
_cell.angle_beta   90.00
_cell.angle_gamma   90.00
#
_symmetry.space_group_name_H-M   'P 1'
#
loop_
_entity.id
_entity.type
_entity.pdbx_description
1 polymer ?
#
loop_
_entity_poly.entity_id
_entity_poly.type
_entity_poly.pdbx_seq_one_letter_code
_entity_poly.pdbx_strand_id
1 'polypeptide(L)' 'MNDLPPPEYTNSMSKHRSHVDRKRNEYGNALTKMRLGQMERLNKAAPLIEYNLESFTGKFEVYNPNKKKGRKSDVFI' A
#
# COMPACT_ATOMS: atom_id res chain seq x y z
N MET A 1 5.73 60.79 9.64
CA MET A 1 5.70 59.33 9.88
C MET A 1 4.55 59.08 10.83
N ASN A 2 3.40 58.64 10.31
CA ASN A 2 2.29 58.20 11.14
C ASN A 2 2.48 56.70 11.34
N ASP A 3 3.14 56.32 12.42
CA ASP A 3 3.25 54.93 12.82
C ASP A 3 1.86 54.48 13.29
N LEU A 4 1.15 53.80 12.40
CA LEU A 4 -0.09 53.13 12.73
C LEU A 4 0.22 52.06 13.80
N PRO A 5 -0.57 51.97 14.88
CA PRO A 5 -0.36 50.94 15.89
C PRO A 5 -0.47 49.55 15.25
N PRO A 6 0.34 48.57 15.69
CA PRO A 6 0.32 47.23 15.14
C PRO A 6 -1.10 46.64 15.29
N PRO A 7 -1.62 45.94 14.27
CA PRO A 7 -2.96 45.39 14.32
C PRO A 7 -3.05 44.42 15.51
N GLU A 8 -3.99 44.69 16.41
CA GLU A 8 -4.36 43.75 17.47
C GLU A 8 -4.78 42.45 16.79
N TYR A 9 -3.92 41.43 16.84
CA TYR A 9 -4.23 40.11 16.31
C TYR A 9 -5.43 39.55 17.07
N THR A 10 -6.59 39.63 16.43
CA THR A 10 -7.88 39.28 17.01
C THR A 10 -7.90 37.79 17.38
N ASN A 11 -8.03 37.51 18.67
CA ASN A 11 -8.10 36.17 19.24
C ASN A 11 -9.25 35.31 18.63
N SER A 12 -10.21 35.95 17.95
CA SER A 12 -11.32 35.28 17.23
C SER A 12 -10.87 34.56 15.95
N MET A 13 -9.89 35.09 15.21
CA MET A 13 -9.38 34.48 13.98
C MET A 13 -8.63 33.17 14.26
N SER A 14 -7.96 33.09 15.42
CA SER A 14 -7.27 31.89 15.90
C SER A 14 -8.26 30.75 16.20
N LYS A 15 -9.36 31.05 16.89
CA LYS A 15 -10.40 30.06 17.23
C LYS A 15 -11.15 29.58 15.99
N HIS A 16 -11.48 30.48 15.06
CA HIS A 16 -12.14 30.10 13.81
C HIS A 16 -11.25 29.18 12.96
N ARG A 17 -9.96 29.53 12.80
CA ARG A 17 -9.00 28.71 12.06
C ARG A 17 -8.86 27.31 12.69
N SER A 18 -8.68 27.24 14.01
CA SER A 18 -8.61 25.96 14.74
C SER A 18 -9.88 25.11 14.54
N HIS A 19 -11.07 25.75 14.56
CA HIS A 19 -12.33 25.06 14.30
C HIS A 19 -12.40 24.48 12.88
N VAL A 20 -12.02 25.27 11.87
CA VAL A 20 -11.99 24.86 10.47
C VAL A 20 -11.01 23.70 10.25
N ASP A 21 -9.80 23.80 10.80
CA ASP A 21 -8.79 22.74 10.70
C ASP A 21 -9.25 21.45 11.38
N ARG A 22 -9.89 21.55 12.56
CA ARG A 22 -10.51 20.40 13.23
C ARG A 22 -11.58 19.75 12.36
N LYS A 23 -12.46 20.55 11.74
CA LYS A 23 -13.53 20.04 10.88
C LYS A 23 -12.99 19.37 9.62
N ARG A 24 -11.95 19.93 9.01
CA ARG A 24 -11.25 19.31 7.87
C ARG A 24 -10.65 17.96 8.26
N ASN A 25 -10.02 17.87 9.42
CA ASN A 25 -9.44 16.61 9.93
C ASN A 25 -10.51 15.56 10.24
N GLU A 26 -11.63 15.96 10.88
CA GLU A 26 -12.77 15.08 11.15
C GLU A 26 -13.31 14.47 9.85
N TYR A 27 -13.49 15.29 8.81
CA TYR A 27 -13.97 14.85 7.51
C TYR A 27 -12.97 13.90 6.82
N GLY A 28 -11.68 14.25 6.80
CA GLY A 28 -10.63 13.41 6.21
C GLY A 28 -10.52 12.04 6.89
N ASN A 29 -10.66 12.01 8.23
CA ASN A 29 -10.66 10.78 9.01
C ASN A 29 -11.90 9.92 8.70
N ALA A 30 -13.08 10.53 8.58
CA ALA A 30 -14.31 9.83 8.23
C ALA A 30 -14.24 9.18 6.83
N LEU A 31 -13.74 9.91 5.84
CA LEU A 31 -13.55 9.39 4.47
C LEU A 31 -12.56 8.22 4.44
N THR A 32 -11.44 8.34 5.15
CA THR A 32 -10.45 7.27 5.22
C THR A 32 -11.04 5.99 5.83
N LYS A 33 -11.80 6.11 6.93
CA LYS A 33 -12.49 4.97 7.55
C LYS A 33 -13.52 4.33 6.61
N MET A 34 -14.32 5.14 5.91
CA MET A 34 -15.28 4.64 4.94
C MET A 34 -14.60 3.85 3.81
N ARG A 35 -13.50 4.39 3.27
CA ARG A 35 -12.72 3.73 2.21
C ARG A 35 -12.14 2.40 2.68
N LEU A 36 -11.58 2.34 3.88
CA LEU A 36 -11.08 1.09 4.46
C LEU A 36 -12.19 0.04 4.58
N GLY A 37 -13.35 0.42 5.13
CA GLY A 37 -14.50 -0.50 5.23
C GLY A 37 -15.08 -0.93 3.89
N GLN A 38 -14.94 -0.12 2.82
CA GLN A 38 -15.27 -0.54 1.46
C GLN A 38 -14.26 -1.57 0.92
N MET A 39 -12.96 -1.31 1.10
CA MET A 39 -11.91 -2.24 0.68
C MET A 39 -11.99 -3.58 1.40
N GLU A 40 -12.28 -3.60 2.71
CA GLU A 40 -12.48 -4.84 3.45
C GLU A 40 -13.68 -5.65 2.94
N ARG A 41 -14.78 -4.97 2.61
CA ARG A 41 -15.96 -5.63 2.02
C ARG A 41 -15.64 -6.20 0.65
N LEU A 42 -14.93 -5.45 -0.20
CA LEU A 42 -14.48 -5.92 -1.50
C LEU A 42 -13.52 -7.10 -1.37
N ASN A 43 -12.58 -7.07 -0.42
CA ASN A 43 -11.66 -8.20 -0.19
C ASN A 43 -12.38 -9.45 0.33
N LYS A 44 -13.40 -9.29 1.17
CA LYS A 44 -14.23 -10.43 1.63
C LYS A 44 -15.15 -10.98 0.54
N ALA A 45 -15.65 -10.11 -0.33
CA ALA A 45 -16.51 -10.49 -1.45
C ALA A 45 -15.72 -10.91 -2.68
N ALA A 46 -14.41 -10.65 -2.73
CA ALA A 46 -13.55 -11.10 -3.79
C ALA A 46 -13.57 -12.63 -3.78
N PRO A 47 -13.78 -13.27 -4.95
CA PRO A 47 -13.62 -14.71 -5.04
C PRO A 47 -12.22 -15.03 -4.53
N LEU A 48 -12.12 -15.96 -3.58
CA LEU A 48 -10.85 -16.59 -3.24
C LEU A 48 -10.36 -17.19 -4.55
N ILE A 49 -9.44 -16.49 -5.21
CA ILE A 49 -8.64 -17.08 -6.26
C ILE A 49 -7.73 -18.01 -5.50
N GLU A 50 -8.26 -19.19 -5.18
CA GLU A 50 -7.45 -20.37 -5.05
C GLU A 50 -6.71 -20.41 -6.39
N TYR A 51 -5.46 -19.99 -6.37
CA TYR A 51 -4.54 -20.46 -7.39
C TYR A 51 -4.74 -21.97 -7.31
N ASN A 52 -5.34 -22.53 -8.35
CA ASN A 52 -5.21 -23.93 -8.65
C ASN A 52 -3.71 -24.14 -8.80
N LEU A 53 -3.03 -24.30 -7.66
CA LEU A 53 -1.93 -25.21 -7.51
C LEU A 53 -2.59 -26.58 -7.68
N GLU A 54 -3.14 -26.83 -8.87
CA GLU A 54 -3.22 -28.17 -9.41
C GLU A 54 -1.85 -28.73 -9.10
N SER A 55 -1.85 -29.69 -8.19
CA SER A 55 -0.67 -30.35 -7.68
C SER A 55 0.16 -30.71 -8.89
N PHE A 56 1.16 -29.88 -9.19
CA PHE A 56 1.96 -30.03 -10.39
C PHE A 56 2.73 -31.33 -10.16
N THR A 57 2.20 -32.42 -10.72
CA THR A 57 2.79 -33.76 -10.63
C THR A 57 4.02 -33.87 -11.52
N GLY A 58 4.34 -32.81 -12.28
CA GLY A 58 5.62 -32.65 -12.93
C GLY A 58 6.71 -32.56 -11.88
N LYS A 59 7.59 -33.56 -11.83
CA LYS A 59 8.87 -33.43 -11.12
C LYS A 59 9.56 -32.18 -11.66
N PHE A 60 9.56 -31.11 -10.88
CA PHE A 60 10.33 -29.91 -11.22
C PHE A 60 11.80 -30.34 -11.17
N GLU A 61 12.41 -30.61 -12.32
CA GLU A 61 13.85 -30.81 -12.36
C GLU A 61 14.49 -29.47 -11.99
N VAL A 62 14.89 -29.34 -10.72
CA VAL A 62 15.70 -28.20 -10.27
C VAL A 62 16.97 -28.23 -11.09
N TYR A 63 17.15 -27.21 -11.94
CA TYR A 63 18.34 -27.08 -12.78
C TYR A 63 19.58 -27.07 -11.89
N ASN A 64 20.35 -28.15 -11.96
CA ASN A 64 21.65 -28.24 -11.30
C ASN A 64 22.74 -28.01 -12.36
N PRO A 65 23.36 -26.82 -12.39
CA PRO A 65 24.38 -26.47 -13.39
C PRO A 65 25.63 -27.36 -13.30
N ASN A 66 25.81 -28.09 -12.18
CA ASN A 66 26.92 -29.01 -11.97
C ASN A 66 26.58 -30.48 -12.29
N LYS A 67 25.33 -30.81 -12.67
CA LYS A 67 24.89 -32.20 -12.93
C LYS A 67 25.72 -32.93 -14.00
N LYS A 68 26.37 -32.18 -14.90
CA LYS A 68 27.26 -32.71 -15.95
C LYS A 68 28.73 -32.30 -15.81
N LYS A 69 29.09 -31.56 -14.75
CA LYS A 69 30.46 -31.09 -14.54
C LYS A 69 31.35 -32.29 -14.17
N GLY A 70 32.26 -32.66 -15.07
CA GLY A 70 33.19 -33.78 -14.88
C GLY A 70 32.79 -35.11 -15.55
N ARG A 71 31.65 -35.19 -16.25
CA ARG A 71 31.41 -36.34 -17.14
C ARG A 71 32.26 -36.17 -18.40
N LYS A 72 33.28 -37.03 -18.55
CA LYS A 72 33.96 -37.20 -19.83
C LYS A 72 32.89 -37.65 -20.84
N SER A 73 32.61 -36.81 -21.83
CA SER A 73 31.82 -37.22 -22.97
C SER A 73 32.61 -38.28 -23.71
N ASP A 74 32.16 -39.53 -23.68
CA ASP A 74 32.65 -40.57 -24.58
C ASP A 74 32.14 -40.22 -25.99
N VAL A 75 32.78 -39.23 -26.62
CA VAL A 75 32.66 -38.99 -28.05
C VAL A 75 33.54 -40.05 -28.70
N PHE A 76 32.95 -41.19 -29.03
CA PHE A 76 33.52 -42.07 -30.03
C PHE A 76 33.41 -41.33 -31.37
N ILE A 77 34.56 -40.91 -31.91
CA ILE A 77 34.72 -40.47 -33.30
C ILE A 77 34.83 -41.72 -34.17
#